data_AF-A0A1H5N020-F1
#
_entry.id   AF-A0A1H5N020-F1
#
_cell.length_a   1.000
_cell.length_b   1.000
_cell.length_c   1.000
_cell.angle_alpha   90.00
_cell.angle_beta   90.00
_cell.angle_gamma   90.00
#
_symmetry.space_group_name_H-M   'P 1'
#
loop_
_entity.id
_entity.type
_entity.pdbx_description
1 polymer ?
#
loop_
_entity_poly.entity_id
_entity_poly.type
_entity_poly.pdbx_seq_one_letter_code
_entity_poly.pdbx_strand_id
1 'polypeptide(L)'
;MSATLTYRRARSSFLDLSTGLAKSFVLFIAIIAVIFLAVAMVVQLTSGVDGGESIWENSQYATRYFPLSMGIMITAAYLPVAIASGVTRRSFGWGGAAVVIAMALLMAVLEAAGYLAEYGLYRAAGATQTFTTPHLFDQGYQFWLVIPEVWIVVGANVAGGWLIGSAYYKWGWFWPTIALPLLLVPLLAVEAIMSVGWAGAAMDAMGAGRLPDGVAVLAALAVLVLTLAGIQRFVRTIDLRPQKA
;
A
#
# COMPACT_ATOMS: atom_id res chain seq x y z
N MET A 1 -1.53 2.66 33.33
CA MET A 1 -0.83 1.58 32.60
C MET A 1 0.47 2.14 32.05
N SER A 2 1.63 1.59 32.42
CA SER A 2 2.94 2.10 31.97
C SER A 2 3.07 2.02 30.43
N ALA A 3 3.64 3.06 29.81
CA ALA A 3 3.89 3.12 28.37
C ALA A 3 4.67 1.88 27.86
N THR A 4 5.57 1.35 28.69
CA THR A 4 6.39 0.15 28.41
C THR A 4 5.54 -1.10 28.15
N LEU A 5 4.44 -1.30 28.89
CA LEU A 5 3.55 -2.45 28.70
C LEU A 5 2.75 -2.34 27.40
N THR A 6 2.35 -1.13 27.03
CA THR A 6 1.64 -0.89 25.75
C THR A 6 2.57 -1.19 24.57
N TYR A 7 3.83 -0.75 24.65
CA TYR A 7 4.83 -1.01 23.61
C TYR A 7 5.13 -2.52 23.46
N ARG A 8 5.34 -3.25 24.55
CA ARG A 8 5.56 -4.71 24.50
C ARG A 8 4.39 -5.45 23.85
N ARG A 9 3.15 -5.09 24.19
CA ARG A 9 1.94 -5.69 23.60
C ARG A 9 1.79 -5.32 22.12
N ALA A 10 2.05 -4.07 21.75
CA ALA A 10 2.03 -3.63 20.36
C ALA A 10 3.06 -4.39 19.52
N ARG A 11 4.25 -4.64 20.07
CA ARG A 11 5.28 -5.46 19.43
C ARG A 11 4.81 -6.90 19.21
N SER A 12 4.16 -7.53 20.19
CA SER A 12 3.58 -8.87 20.01
C SER A 12 2.57 -8.86 18.87
N SER A 13 1.61 -7.92 18.87
CA SER A 13 0.60 -7.81 17.82
C SER A 13 1.22 -7.59 16.44
N PHE A 14 2.27 -6.77 16.34
CA PHE A 14 3.02 -6.60 15.10
C PHE A 14 3.61 -7.93 14.63
N LEU A 15 4.30 -8.67 15.50
CA LEU A 15 4.91 -9.95 15.14
C LEU A 15 3.86 -10.99 14.72
N ASP A 16 2.74 -11.07 15.44
CA ASP A 16 1.65 -12.02 15.13
C ASP A 16 1.00 -11.71 13.79
N LEU A 17 0.66 -10.43 13.54
CA LEU A 17 0.13 -9.96 12.26
C LEU A 17 1.13 -10.19 11.12
N SER A 18 2.39 -9.79 11.31
CA SER A 18 3.43 -9.97 10.32
C SER A 18 3.65 -11.44 9.98
N THR A 19 3.66 -12.32 10.98
CA THR A 19 3.82 -13.77 10.75
C THR A 19 2.64 -14.36 10.00
N GLY A 20 1.41 -13.97 10.36
CA GLY A 20 0.19 -14.41 9.69
C GLY A 20 0.09 -13.96 8.23
N LEU A 21 0.58 -12.75 7.93
CA LEU A 21 0.57 -12.19 6.57
C LEU A 21 1.81 -12.56 5.75
N ALA A 22 2.92 -12.90 6.39
CA ALA A 22 4.23 -13.08 5.74
C ALA A 22 4.21 -14.11 4.63
N LYS A 23 3.58 -15.27 4.83
CA LYS A 23 3.54 -16.33 3.82
C LYS A 23 2.88 -15.85 2.53
N SER A 24 1.70 -15.24 2.64
CA SER A 24 0.98 -14.71 1.48
C SER A 24 1.76 -13.56 0.82
N PHE A 25 2.39 -12.70 1.63
CA PHE A 25 3.19 -11.59 1.15
C PHE A 25 4.44 -12.05 0.37
N VAL A 26 5.20 -13.00 0.91
CA VAL A 26 6.37 -13.59 0.26
C VAL A 26 5.98 -14.31 -1.03
N LEU A 27 4.91 -15.12 -1.00
CA LEU A 27 4.41 -15.79 -2.20
C LEU A 27 4.02 -14.78 -3.28
N PHE A 28 3.34 -13.69 -2.90
CA PHE A 28 3.00 -12.62 -3.83
C PHE A 28 4.24 -11.96 -4.44
N ILE A 29 5.24 -11.60 -3.64
CA ILE A 29 6.50 -11.03 -4.13
C ILE A 29 7.16 -11.98 -5.13
N ALA A 30 7.24 -13.27 -4.81
CA ALA A 30 7.81 -14.28 -5.69
C ALA A 30 7.03 -14.39 -7.00
N ILE A 31 5.70 -14.40 -6.93
CA ILE A 31 4.83 -14.45 -8.11
C ILE A 31 5.03 -13.22 -8.99
N ILE A 32 5.03 -12.02 -8.42
CA ILE A 32 5.25 -10.77 -9.17
C ILE A 32 6.64 -10.76 -9.81
N ALA A 33 7.68 -11.10 -9.07
CA ALA A 33 9.04 -11.17 -9.61
C ALA A 33 9.12 -12.14 -10.79
N VAL A 34 8.51 -13.32 -10.69
CA VAL A 34 8.49 -14.32 -11.76
C VAL A 34 7.67 -13.85 -12.96
N ILE A 35 6.48 -13.29 -12.76
CA ILE A 35 5.60 -12.82 -13.84
C ILE A 35 6.30 -11.70 -14.62
N PHE A 36 6.81 -10.69 -13.94
CA PHE A 36 7.43 -9.55 -14.62
C PHE A 36 8.77 -9.92 -15.27
N LEU A 37 9.53 -10.86 -14.69
CA LEU A 37 10.70 -11.44 -15.36
C LEU A 37 10.30 -12.17 -16.64
N ALA A 38 9.24 -12.99 -16.59
CA ALA A 38 8.75 -13.72 -17.76
C ALA A 38 8.23 -12.76 -18.85
N VAL A 39 7.48 -11.72 -18.48
CA VAL A 39 7.03 -10.67 -19.42
C VAL A 39 8.21 -9.96 -20.05
N ALA A 40 9.20 -9.53 -19.26
CA ALA A 40 10.41 -8.89 -19.77
C ALA A 40 11.15 -9.80 -20.76
N MET A 41 11.29 -11.09 -20.46
CA MET A 41 11.87 -12.07 -21.38
C MET A 41 11.08 -12.21 -22.68
N VAL A 42 9.76 -12.29 -22.61
CA VAL A 42 8.90 -12.40 -23.81
C VAL A 42 9.06 -11.16 -24.69
N VAL A 43 8.96 -9.95 -24.10
CA VAL A 43 9.11 -8.69 -24.84
C VAL A 43 10.49 -8.59 -25.51
N GLN A 44 11.55 -8.99 -24.79
CA GLN A 44 12.91 -9.04 -25.34
C GLN A 44 13.02 -9.98 -26.55
N LEU A 45 12.30 -11.11 -26.53
CA LEU A 45 12.35 -12.12 -27.60
C LEU A 45 11.46 -11.76 -28.80
N THR A 46 10.35 -11.03 -28.60
CA THR A 46 9.37 -10.76 -29.67
C THR A 46 9.59 -9.44 -30.39
N SER A 47 10.02 -8.41 -29.67
CA SER A 47 9.92 -7.02 -30.12
C SER A 47 11.22 -6.23 -29.99
N GLY A 48 12.26 -6.80 -29.35
CA GLY A 48 13.41 -6.01 -28.92
C GLY A 48 13.02 -4.95 -27.89
N VAL A 49 13.98 -4.10 -27.48
CA VAL A 49 13.75 -3.04 -26.47
C VAL A 49 13.28 -1.73 -27.14
N ASP A 50 12.74 -1.82 -28.36
CA ASP A 50 12.49 -0.65 -29.23
C ASP A 50 11.32 0.23 -28.74
N GLY A 51 10.51 -0.23 -27.78
CA GLY A 51 9.34 0.48 -27.28
C GLY A 51 9.61 1.57 -26.24
N GLY A 52 10.76 1.57 -25.55
CA GLY A 52 11.09 2.55 -24.50
C GLY A 52 10.24 2.48 -23.21
N GLU A 53 8.96 2.12 -23.31
CA GLU A 53 8.00 2.10 -22.20
C GLU A 53 8.36 1.10 -21.11
N SER A 54 8.26 1.53 -19.85
CA SER A 54 8.48 0.71 -18.66
C SER A 54 7.45 -0.42 -18.56
N ILE A 55 7.92 -1.67 -18.59
CA ILE A 55 7.09 -2.84 -18.30
C ILE A 55 6.81 -2.89 -16.80
N TRP A 56 7.82 -2.58 -15.99
CA TRP A 56 7.75 -2.63 -14.54
C TRP A 56 6.75 -1.63 -13.95
N GLU A 57 6.48 -0.50 -14.62
CA GLU A 57 5.47 0.49 -14.21
C GLU A 57 4.08 -0.14 -14.01
N ASN A 58 3.71 -1.15 -14.80
CA ASN A 58 2.44 -1.86 -14.63
C ASN A 58 2.36 -2.68 -13.33
N SER A 59 3.49 -3.01 -12.71
CA SER A 59 3.53 -3.74 -11.44
C SER A 59 2.94 -2.91 -10.29
N GLN A 60 2.91 -1.57 -10.43
CA GLN A 60 2.35 -0.65 -9.46
C GLN A 60 0.90 -0.96 -9.09
N TYR A 61 0.09 -1.48 -10.02
CA TYR A 61 -1.28 -1.88 -9.72
C TYR A 61 -1.31 -3.06 -8.72
N ALA A 62 -0.47 -4.07 -8.97
CA ALA A 62 -0.40 -5.22 -8.10
C ALA A 62 0.17 -4.85 -6.72
N THR A 63 1.25 -4.05 -6.69
CA THR A 63 1.91 -3.63 -5.45
C THR A 63 1.08 -2.65 -4.62
N ARG A 64 0.06 -1.99 -5.20
CA ARG A 64 -0.94 -1.19 -4.47
C ARG A 64 -2.10 -2.04 -3.96
N TYR A 65 -2.75 -2.79 -4.83
CA TYR A 65 -4.04 -3.43 -4.51
C TYR A 65 -3.92 -4.74 -3.73
N PHE A 66 -2.83 -5.49 -3.91
CA PHE A 66 -2.61 -6.67 -3.10
C PHE A 66 -2.40 -6.32 -1.62
N PRO A 67 -1.51 -5.37 -1.25
CA PRO A 67 -1.40 -4.92 0.14
C PRO A 67 -2.67 -4.26 0.68
N LEU A 68 -3.47 -3.59 -0.15
CA LEU A 68 -4.81 -3.13 0.24
C LEU A 68 -5.65 -4.30 0.76
N SER A 69 -5.71 -5.41 0.02
CA SER A 69 -6.45 -6.61 0.44
C SER A 69 -5.95 -7.19 1.78
N MET A 70 -4.63 -7.13 2.01
CA MET A 70 -4.02 -7.51 3.30
C MET A 70 -4.42 -6.56 4.42
N GLY A 71 -4.52 -5.26 4.13
CA GLY A 71 -5.04 -4.24 5.05
C GLY A 71 -6.43 -4.59 5.56
N ILE A 72 -7.33 -5.03 4.68
CA ILE A 72 -8.70 -5.48 5.03
C ILE A 72 -8.64 -6.56 6.12
N MET A 73 -7.71 -7.51 6.00
CA MET A 73 -7.60 -8.63 6.93
C MET A 73 -7.14 -8.22 8.33
N ILE A 74 -6.42 -7.10 8.50
CA ILE A 74 -5.88 -6.68 9.80
C ILE A 74 -6.98 -6.69 10.86
N THR A 75 -8.03 -5.87 10.70
CA THR A 75 -9.14 -5.89 11.66
C THR A 75 -10.05 -7.10 11.48
N ALA A 76 -10.41 -7.43 10.23
CA ALA A 76 -11.47 -8.41 9.98
C ALA A 76 -11.12 -9.82 10.48
N ALA A 77 -9.84 -10.22 10.39
CA ALA A 77 -9.37 -11.54 10.78
C ALA A 77 -8.63 -11.55 12.13
N TYR A 78 -7.76 -10.55 12.38
CA TYR A 78 -6.82 -10.65 13.50
C TYR A 78 -7.25 -9.91 14.78
N LEU A 79 -8.16 -8.93 14.70
CA LEU A 79 -8.62 -8.20 15.89
C LEU A 79 -9.25 -9.13 16.96
N PRO A 80 -10.16 -10.06 16.62
CA PRO A 80 -10.76 -10.96 17.61
C PRO A 80 -9.73 -11.87 18.28
N VAL A 81 -8.83 -12.45 17.47
CA VAL A 81 -7.77 -13.36 17.94
C VAL A 81 -6.80 -12.63 18.87
N ALA A 82 -6.40 -11.41 18.50
CA ALA A 82 -5.52 -10.60 19.32
C ALA A 82 -6.15 -10.29 20.69
N ILE A 83 -7.43 -9.90 20.71
CA ILE A 83 -8.10 -9.57 21.97
C ILE A 83 -8.34 -10.82 22.83
N ALA A 84 -8.70 -11.95 22.22
CA ALA A 84 -8.80 -13.24 22.92
C ALA A 84 -7.46 -13.65 23.56
N SER A 85 -6.34 -13.26 22.94
CA SER A 85 -4.97 -13.48 23.45
C SER A 85 -4.52 -12.41 24.48
N GLY A 86 -5.41 -11.52 24.93
CA GLY A 86 -5.13 -10.51 25.96
C GLY A 86 -4.53 -9.19 25.44
N VAL A 87 -4.46 -8.98 24.13
CA VAL A 87 -4.04 -7.72 23.53
C VAL A 87 -5.14 -6.66 23.67
N THR A 88 -4.77 -5.44 24.05
CA THR A 88 -5.74 -4.33 24.07
C THR A 88 -5.94 -3.75 22.68
N ARG A 89 -7.16 -3.28 22.36
CA ARG A 89 -7.45 -2.57 21.09
C ARG A 89 -6.46 -1.45 20.78
N ARG A 90 -6.00 -0.73 21.81
CA ARG A 90 -4.97 0.32 21.69
C ARG A 90 -3.62 -0.24 21.21
N SER A 91 -3.17 -1.34 21.79
CA SER A 91 -1.89 -1.97 21.41
C SER A 91 -1.99 -2.59 20.02
N PHE A 92 -3.13 -3.22 19.72
CA PHE A 92 -3.44 -3.74 18.39
C PHE A 92 -3.40 -2.63 17.33
N GLY A 93 -4.02 -1.47 17.58
CA GLY A 93 -3.99 -0.34 16.65
C GLY A 93 -2.58 0.19 16.39
N TRP A 94 -1.65 0.13 17.36
CA TRP A 94 -0.25 0.47 17.12
C TRP A 94 0.48 -0.61 16.30
N GLY A 95 0.22 -1.89 16.61
CA GLY A 95 0.76 -3.01 15.82
C GLY A 95 0.30 -2.97 14.36
N GLY A 96 -1.00 -2.74 14.12
CA GLY A 96 -1.56 -2.60 12.78
C GLY A 96 -0.96 -1.43 12.00
N ALA A 97 -0.78 -0.26 12.62
CA ALA A 97 -0.12 0.88 11.98
C ALA A 97 1.35 0.57 11.62
N ALA A 98 2.08 -0.14 12.49
CA ALA A 98 3.43 -0.60 12.19
C ALA A 98 3.47 -1.60 11.02
N VAL A 99 2.48 -2.50 10.93
CA VAL A 99 2.32 -3.43 9.79
C VAL A 99 2.06 -2.66 8.50
N VAL A 100 1.18 -1.66 8.49
CA VAL A 100 0.94 -0.79 7.32
C VAL A 100 2.25 -0.17 6.83
N ILE A 101 3.01 0.46 7.74
CA ILE A 101 4.27 1.12 7.43
C ILE A 101 5.30 0.11 6.87
N ALA A 102 5.42 -1.07 7.49
CA ALA A 102 6.36 -2.10 7.09
C ALA A 102 5.99 -2.71 5.71
N MET A 103 4.72 -3.02 5.49
CA MET A 103 4.23 -3.56 4.22
C MET A 103 4.45 -2.57 3.08
N ALA A 104 4.11 -1.30 3.30
CA ALA A 104 4.35 -0.25 2.33
C ALA A 104 5.84 -0.10 2.01
N LEU A 105 6.71 -0.20 3.02
CA LEU A 105 8.16 -0.08 2.82
C LEU A 105 8.71 -1.25 2.03
N LEU A 106 8.27 -2.47 2.32
CA LEU A 106 8.69 -3.65 1.58
C LEU A 106 8.28 -3.56 0.10
N MET A 107 7.07 -3.06 -0.19
CA MET A 107 6.65 -2.84 -1.57
C MET A 107 7.41 -1.70 -2.24
N ALA A 108 7.70 -0.62 -1.52
CA ALA A 108 8.52 0.48 -2.04
C ALA A 108 9.93 0.01 -2.41
N VAL A 109 10.53 -0.86 -1.60
CA VAL A 109 11.83 -1.47 -1.90
C VAL A 109 11.75 -2.42 -3.09
N LEU A 110 10.68 -3.24 -3.18
CA LEU A 110 10.45 -4.12 -4.32
C LEU A 110 10.34 -3.33 -5.62
N GLU A 111 9.52 -2.28 -5.62
CA GLU A 111 9.33 -1.39 -6.78
C GLU A 111 10.64 -0.70 -7.18
N ALA A 112 11.35 -0.10 -6.21
CA ALA A 112 12.65 0.52 -6.49
C ALA A 112 13.69 -0.48 -7.04
N ALA A 113 13.70 -1.72 -6.54
CA ALA A 113 14.57 -2.76 -7.08
C ALA A 113 14.20 -3.14 -8.52
N GLY A 114 12.90 -3.23 -8.82
CA GLY A 114 12.41 -3.51 -10.16
C GLY A 114 12.73 -2.38 -11.16
N TYR A 115 12.48 -1.13 -10.80
CA TYR A 115 12.87 0.02 -11.64
C TYR A 115 14.38 0.10 -11.86
N LEU A 116 15.19 -0.21 -10.83
CA LEU A 116 16.65 -0.23 -10.98
C LEU A 116 17.11 -1.34 -11.92
N ALA A 117 16.53 -2.54 -11.80
CA ALA A 117 16.83 -3.66 -12.69
C ALA A 117 16.44 -3.32 -14.13
N GLU A 118 15.23 -2.76 -14.33
CA GLU A 118 14.75 -2.32 -15.62
C GLU A 118 15.65 -1.23 -16.22
N TYR A 119 15.99 -0.20 -15.45
CA TYR A 119 16.93 0.85 -15.87
C TYR A 119 18.27 0.27 -16.38
N GLY A 120 18.81 -0.74 -15.68
CA GLY A 120 20.02 -1.44 -16.10
C GLY A 120 19.87 -2.17 -17.44
N LEU A 121 18.72 -2.82 -17.66
CA LEU A 121 18.41 -3.52 -18.91
C LEU A 121 18.28 -2.56 -20.09
N TYR A 122 17.52 -1.47 -19.94
CA TYR A 122 17.37 -0.45 -20.98
C TYR A 122 18.73 0.18 -21.34
N ARG A 123 19.53 0.49 -20.33
CA ARG A 123 20.89 1.03 -20.53
C ARG A 123 21.80 0.06 -21.27
N ALA A 124 21.72 -1.25 -20.97
CA ALA A 124 22.49 -2.27 -21.66
C ALA A 124 22.05 -2.45 -23.12
N ALA A 125 20.78 -2.21 -23.42
CA ALA A 125 20.21 -2.24 -24.76
C ALA A 125 20.41 -0.94 -25.55
N GLY A 126 20.98 0.11 -24.95
CA GLY A 126 21.13 1.43 -25.58
C GLY A 126 19.82 2.19 -25.74
N ALA A 127 18.76 1.79 -25.02
CA ALA A 127 17.47 2.43 -25.01
C ALA A 127 17.28 3.33 -23.78
N THR A 128 16.36 4.29 -23.86
CA THR A 128 15.96 5.13 -22.72
C THR A 128 14.60 4.65 -22.23
N GLN A 129 14.54 4.32 -20.94
CA GLN A 129 13.29 3.98 -20.26
C GLN A 129 12.38 5.22 -20.22
N THR A 130 11.12 5.05 -20.60
CA THR A 130 10.07 6.07 -20.47
C THR A 130 8.94 5.55 -19.59
N PHE A 131 8.31 6.46 -18.86
CA PHE A 131 7.15 6.17 -18.02
C PHE A 131 5.90 6.76 -18.65
N THR A 132 4.81 6.01 -18.60
CA THR A 132 3.50 6.39 -19.15
C THR A 132 2.66 7.15 -18.14
N THR A 133 2.97 7.01 -16.85
CA THR A 133 2.29 7.68 -15.75
C THR A 133 3.18 8.74 -15.10
N PRO A 134 2.58 9.81 -14.54
CA PRO A 134 3.36 10.82 -13.83
C PRO A 134 4.01 10.25 -12.56
N HIS A 135 5.30 10.52 -12.39
CA HIS A 135 6.09 10.15 -11.20
C HIS A 135 6.78 11.36 -10.56
N LEU A 136 7.36 11.17 -9.39
CA LEU A 136 8.33 12.10 -8.77
C LEU A 136 9.75 11.89 -9.31
N PHE A 137 9.96 10.87 -10.13
CA PHE A 137 11.24 10.48 -10.69
C PHE A 137 11.15 10.35 -12.21
N ASP A 138 12.27 10.58 -12.89
CA ASP A 138 12.40 10.45 -14.34
C ASP A 138 13.14 9.18 -14.74
N GLN A 139 13.81 8.51 -13.78
CA GLN A 139 14.72 7.40 -14.04
C GLN A 139 14.67 6.37 -12.91
N GLY A 140 14.74 5.08 -13.27
CA GLY A 140 14.61 3.99 -12.30
C GLY A 140 15.71 3.90 -11.23
N TYR A 141 16.86 4.54 -11.42
CA TYR A 141 17.94 4.57 -10.42
C TYR A 141 17.69 5.57 -9.26
N GLN A 142 16.70 6.46 -9.38
CA GLN A 142 16.42 7.51 -8.41
C GLN A 142 15.66 6.95 -7.18
N PHE A 143 16.24 5.94 -6.51
CA PHE A 143 15.61 5.22 -5.41
C PHE A 143 15.17 6.13 -4.25
N TRP A 144 15.84 7.27 -4.05
CA TRP A 144 15.47 8.26 -3.04
C TRP A 144 14.17 9.01 -3.34
N LEU A 145 13.66 8.95 -4.58
CA LEU A 145 12.35 9.47 -5.00
C LEU A 145 11.33 8.34 -5.14
N VAL A 146 11.72 7.22 -5.75
CA VAL A 146 10.86 6.05 -5.93
C VAL A 146 10.35 5.51 -4.58
N ILE A 147 11.25 5.32 -3.60
CA ILE A 147 10.88 4.71 -2.32
C ILE A 147 9.83 5.57 -1.59
N PRO A 148 10.03 6.89 -1.36
CA PRO A 148 9.01 7.72 -0.73
C PRO A 148 7.69 7.76 -1.49
N GLU A 149 7.72 7.89 -2.82
CA GLU A 149 6.49 7.93 -3.64
C GLU A 149 5.66 6.66 -3.43
N VAL A 150 6.27 5.50 -3.68
CA VAL A 150 5.60 4.20 -3.57
C VAL A 150 5.19 3.94 -2.12
N TRP A 151 6.04 4.28 -1.14
CA TRP A 151 5.75 4.07 0.28
C TRP A 151 4.49 4.83 0.72
N ILE A 152 4.33 6.09 0.30
CA ILE A 152 3.16 6.90 0.63
C ILE A 152 1.90 6.32 -0.02
N VAL A 153 1.96 6.01 -1.32
CA VAL A 153 0.81 5.54 -2.09
C VAL A 153 0.36 4.15 -1.65
N VAL A 154 1.30 3.21 -1.48
CA VAL A 154 1.00 1.87 -0.96
C VAL A 154 0.55 1.96 0.50
N GLY A 155 1.18 2.80 1.32
CA GLY A 155 0.76 3.03 2.71
C GLY A 155 -0.70 3.49 2.81
N ALA A 156 -1.12 4.41 1.93
CA ALA A 156 -2.50 4.88 1.85
C ALA A 156 -3.46 3.77 1.39
N ASN A 157 -3.05 2.95 0.43
CA ASN A 157 -3.83 1.80 -0.04
C ASN A 157 -4.03 0.75 1.07
N VAL A 158 -2.97 0.36 1.79
CA VAL A 158 -3.06 -0.58 2.92
C VAL A 158 -3.91 0.00 4.06
N ALA A 159 -3.73 1.29 4.38
CA ALA A 159 -4.54 1.97 5.39
C ALA A 159 -6.01 2.05 4.97
N GLY A 160 -6.30 2.35 3.71
CA GLY A 160 -7.65 2.33 3.13
C GLY A 160 -8.28 0.94 3.24
N GLY A 161 -7.56 -0.10 2.86
CA GLY A 161 -7.97 -1.49 3.08
C GLY A 161 -8.28 -1.78 4.55
N TRP A 162 -7.42 -1.34 5.47
CA TRP A 162 -7.63 -1.52 6.91
C TRP A 162 -8.87 -0.78 7.43
N LEU A 163 -9.14 0.43 6.94
CA LEU A 163 -10.37 1.17 7.23
C LEU A 163 -11.60 0.41 6.75
N ILE A 164 -11.58 -0.08 5.50
CA ILE A 164 -12.66 -0.88 4.91
C ILE A 164 -12.91 -2.14 5.76
N GLY A 165 -11.87 -2.95 6.00
CA GLY A 165 -11.99 -4.16 6.82
C GLY A 165 -12.51 -3.89 8.23
N SER A 166 -12.10 -2.76 8.82
CA SER A 166 -12.62 -2.32 10.12
C SER A 166 -14.10 -1.95 10.08
N ALA A 167 -14.54 -1.24 9.03
CA ALA A 167 -15.93 -0.83 8.85
C ALA A 167 -16.84 -2.05 8.66
N TYR A 168 -16.45 -2.99 7.78
CA TYR A 168 -17.15 -4.26 7.58
C TYR A 168 -17.23 -5.10 8.85
N TYR A 169 -16.15 -5.14 9.64
CA TYR A 169 -16.17 -5.83 10.92
C TYR A 169 -17.16 -5.19 11.90
N LYS A 170 -17.14 -3.86 12.03
CA LYS A 170 -17.99 -3.13 13.00
C LYS A 170 -19.47 -3.13 12.59
N TRP A 171 -19.77 -2.77 11.36
CA TRP A 171 -21.13 -2.47 10.89
C TRP A 171 -21.76 -3.59 10.05
N GLY A 172 -21.05 -4.68 9.77
CA GLY A 172 -21.52 -5.77 8.93
C GLY A 172 -21.38 -5.43 7.45
N TRP A 173 -22.09 -6.12 6.57
CA TRP A 173 -21.91 -5.98 5.12
C TRP A 173 -22.65 -4.78 4.53
N PHE A 174 -23.86 -4.47 5.01
CA PHE A 174 -24.75 -3.52 4.31
C PHE A 174 -24.27 -2.07 4.35
N TRP A 175 -24.08 -1.49 5.54
CA TRP A 175 -23.71 -0.08 5.68
C TRP A 175 -22.35 0.27 5.07
N PRO A 176 -21.28 -0.52 5.27
CA PRO A 176 -19.99 -0.27 4.63
C PRO A 176 -20.02 -0.42 3.12
N THR A 177 -20.91 -1.25 2.56
CA THR A 177 -21.08 -1.36 1.10
C THR A 177 -21.66 -0.07 0.52
N ILE A 178 -22.66 0.53 1.18
CA ILE A 178 -23.20 1.84 0.78
C ILE A 178 -22.16 2.95 0.98
N ALA A 179 -21.43 2.89 2.11
CA ALA A 179 -20.40 3.87 2.44
C ALA A 179 -19.07 3.65 1.71
N LEU A 180 -18.95 2.64 0.84
CA LEU A 180 -17.68 2.27 0.20
C LEU A 180 -17.04 3.45 -0.56
N PRO A 181 -17.78 4.28 -1.34
CA PRO A 181 -17.20 5.45 -1.97
C PRO A 181 -16.54 6.40 -0.96
N LEU A 182 -17.16 6.58 0.21
CA LEU A 182 -16.62 7.41 1.29
C LEU A 182 -15.41 6.75 1.97
N LEU A 183 -15.42 5.43 2.15
CA LEU A 183 -14.31 4.69 2.75
C LEU A 183 -13.06 4.67 1.84
N LEU A 184 -13.24 4.81 0.53
CA LEU A 184 -12.16 4.92 -0.44
C LEU A 184 -11.56 6.34 -0.50
N VAL A 185 -12.27 7.37 -0.04
CA VAL A 185 -11.80 8.77 -0.12
C VAL A 185 -10.35 8.96 0.35
N PRO A 186 -9.88 8.40 1.48
CA PRO A 186 -8.52 8.68 1.94
C PRO A 186 -7.43 8.11 1.00
N LEU A 187 -7.64 6.92 0.44
CA LEU A 187 -6.65 6.35 -0.50
C LEU A 187 -6.71 7.07 -1.85
N LEU A 188 -7.91 7.41 -2.33
CA LEU A 188 -8.09 8.16 -3.58
C LEU A 188 -7.56 9.58 -3.48
N ALA A 189 -7.68 10.22 -2.31
CA ALA A 189 -7.11 11.52 -2.06
C ALA A 189 -5.58 11.47 -2.17
N VAL A 190 -4.92 10.45 -1.62
CA VAL A 190 -3.47 10.28 -1.77
C VAL A 190 -3.09 10.05 -3.23
N GLU A 191 -3.79 9.17 -3.95
CA GLU A 191 -3.50 8.91 -5.36
C GLU A 191 -3.71 10.15 -6.24
N ALA A 192 -4.78 10.92 -6.00
CA ALA A 192 -5.05 12.16 -6.71
C ALA A 192 -4.01 13.25 -6.39
N ILE A 193 -3.65 13.44 -5.12
CA ILE A 193 -2.63 14.42 -4.70
C ILE A 193 -1.27 14.09 -5.32
N MET A 194 -0.91 12.82 -5.35
CA MET A 194 0.35 12.35 -5.93
C MET A 194 0.29 12.23 -7.46
N SER A 195 -0.88 12.45 -8.08
CA SER A 195 -1.09 12.34 -9.54
C SER A 195 -0.70 10.94 -10.08
N VAL A 196 -0.97 9.89 -9.30
CA VAL A 196 -0.64 8.51 -9.66
C VAL A 196 -1.88 7.66 -9.95
N GLY A 197 -1.71 6.63 -10.78
CA GLY A 197 -2.78 5.68 -11.10
C GLY A 197 -3.98 6.33 -11.77
N TRP A 198 -5.16 5.73 -11.60
CA TRP A 198 -6.37 6.19 -12.27
C TRP A 198 -6.95 7.47 -11.67
N ALA A 199 -6.73 7.73 -10.38
CA ALA A 199 -7.16 8.97 -9.74
C ALA A 199 -6.38 10.18 -10.28
N GLY A 200 -5.07 10.02 -10.50
CA GLY A 200 -4.25 11.02 -11.21
C GLY A 200 -4.75 11.28 -12.62
N ALA A 201 -4.96 10.22 -13.41
CA ALA A 201 -5.49 10.34 -14.77
C ALA A 201 -6.86 11.03 -14.83
N ALA A 202 -7.73 10.79 -13.85
CA ALA A 202 -9.02 11.48 -13.73
C ALA A 202 -8.84 12.97 -13.42
N MET A 203 -7.91 13.34 -12.54
CA MET A 203 -7.59 14.75 -12.25
C MET A 203 -7.06 15.48 -13.48
N ASP A 204 -6.16 14.85 -14.23
CA ASP A 204 -5.62 15.40 -15.47
C ASP A 204 -6.73 15.57 -16.52
N ALA A 205 -7.62 14.59 -16.67
CA ALA A 205 -8.77 14.68 -17.56
C ALA A 205 -9.75 15.81 -17.19
N MET A 206 -9.83 16.17 -15.90
CA MET A 206 -10.59 17.32 -15.41
C MET A 206 -9.85 18.65 -15.54
N GLY A 207 -8.61 18.65 -16.04
CA GLY A 207 -7.76 19.84 -16.14
C GLY A 207 -7.28 20.36 -14.78
N ALA A 208 -7.31 19.54 -13.74
CA ALA A 208 -6.79 19.91 -12.43
C ALA A 208 -5.26 19.79 -12.45
N GLY A 209 -4.56 20.92 -12.42
CA GLY A 209 -3.11 20.96 -12.45
C GLY A 209 -2.49 20.22 -11.26
N ARG A 210 -1.37 19.52 -11.50
CA ARG A 210 -0.58 18.85 -10.47
C ARG A 210 -0.05 19.86 -9.45
N LEU A 211 -0.14 19.50 -8.17
CA LEU A 211 0.47 20.27 -7.10
C LEU A 211 2.01 20.23 -7.22
N PRO A 212 2.73 21.27 -6.78
CA PRO A 212 4.18 21.19 -6.65
C PRO A 212 4.58 19.97 -5.80
N ASP A 213 5.58 19.21 -6.23
CA ASP A 213 5.91 17.89 -5.67
C ASP A 213 6.10 17.90 -4.14
N GLY A 214 6.78 18.91 -3.61
CA GLY A 214 6.95 19.05 -2.16
C GLY A 214 5.63 19.26 -1.40
N VAL A 215 4.68 19.98 -2.00
CA VAL A 215 3.34 20.19 -1.43
C VAL A 215 2.52 18.90 -1.54
N ALA A 216 2.60 18.21 -2.69
CA ALA A 216 1.92 16.93 -2.89
C ALA A 216 2.35 15.88 -1.87
N VAL A 217 3.66 15.70 -1.67
CA VAL A 217 4.21 14.76 -0.70
C VAL A 217 3.75 15.08 0.73
N LEU A 218 3.82 16.35 1.15
CA LEU A 218 3.39 16.74 2.50
C LEU A 218 1.88 16.56 2.70
N ALA A 219 1.07 16.92 1.70
CA ALA A 219 -0.38 16.74 1.76
C ALA A 219 -0.78 15.26 1.79
N ALA A 220 -0.15 14.43 0.96
CA ALA A 220 -0.38 12.99 0.93
C ALA A 220 0.02 12.31 2.26
N LEU A 221 1.18 12.70 2.83
CA LEU A 221 1.59 12.24 4.16
C LEU A 221 0.60 12.67 5.24
N ALA A 222 0.10 13.91 5.20
CA ALA A 222 -0.92 14.37 6.13
C ALA A 222 -2.19 13.52 6.05
N VAL A 223 -2.67 13.22 4.84
CA VAL A 223 -3.83 12.33 4.63
C VAL A 223 -3.56 10.92 5.17
N LEU A 224 -2.39 10.34 4.90
CA LEU A 224 -2.02 9.02 5.41
C LEU A 224 -2.00 8.99 6.95
N VAL A 225 -1.35 9.98 7.58
CA VAL A 225 -1.26 10.09 9.05
C VAL A 225 -2.65 10.28 9.67
N LEU A 226 -3.49 11.14 9.08
CA LEU A 226 -4.86 11.37 9.54
C LEU A 226 -5.71 10.10 9.41
N THR A 227 -5.52 9.34 8.32
CA THR A 227 -6.20 8.06 8.10
C THR A 227 -5.81 7.05 9.16
N LEU A 228 -4.51 6.85 9.41
CA LEU A 228 -4.02 5.94 10.44
C LEU A 228 -4.48 6.36 11.84
N ALA A 229 -4.46 7.67 12.15
CA ALA A 229 -4.97 8.19 13.41
C ALA A 229 -6.49 7.97 13.56
N GLY A 230 -7.25 8.14 12.48
CA GLY A 230 -8.67 7.87 12.38
C GLY A 230 -8.98 6.39 12.64
N ILE A 231 -8.28 5.47 11.96
CA ILE A 231 -8.40 4.03 12.16
C ILE A 231 -8.04 3.66 13.62
N GLN A 232 -6.96 4.22 14.17
CA GLN A 232 -6.56 4.04 15.57
C GLN A 232 -7.69 4.38 16.55
N ARG A 233 -8.41 5.49 16.31
CA ARG A 233 -9.57 5.87 17.11
C ARG A 233 -10.75 4.93 16.84
N PHE A 234 -11.01 4.61 15.58
CA PHE A 234 -12.13 3.76 15.17
C PHE A 234 -12.04 2.35 15.78
N VAL A 235 -10.88 1.68 15.67
CA VAL A 235 -10.63 0.33 16.19
C VAL A 235 -10.84 0.25 17.71
N ARG A 236 -10.57 1.33 18.46
CA ARG A 236 -10.82 1.36 19.91
C ARG A 236 -12.31 1.30 20.27
N THR A 237 -13.18 1.72 19.35
CA THR A 237 -14.64 1.75 19.50
C THR A 237 -15.36 0.54 18.89
N ILE A 238 -14.61 -0.45 18.40
CA ILE A 238 -15.20 -1.65 17.80
C ILE A 238 -15.65 -2.59 18.92
N ASP A 239 -16.93 -2.89 18.95
CA ASP A 239 -17.46 -3.96 19.80
C ASP A 239 -17.08 -5.33 19.24
N LEU A 240 -16.70 -6.23 20.14
CA LEU A 240 -16.38 -7.60 19.74
C LEU A 240 -17.67 -8.35 19.47
N ARG A 241 -17.80 -8.89 18.26
CA ARG A 241 -18.89 -9.81 17.97
C ARG A 241 -18.53 -11.18 18.53
N PRO A 242 -19.41 -11.82 19.32
CA PRO A 242 -19.22 -13.21 19.68
C PRO A 242 -19.18 -14.03 18.40
N GLN A 243 -18.10 -14.80 18.18
CA GLN A 243 -18.10 -15.81 17.13
C GLN A 243 -19.17 -16.82 17.50
N LYS A 244 -20.15 -17.03 16.61
CA LYS A 244 -21.09 -18.14 16.77
C LYS A 244 -20.26 -19.42 16.71
N ALA A 245 -20.32 -20.20 17.80
CA ALA A 245 -19.72 -21.52 17.90
C ALA A 245 -20.34 -22.49 16.89
#